data_AF-A0A0N4T608-F1
#
_entry.id   AF-A0A0N4T608-F1
#
_cell.length_a   1.000
_cell.length_b   1.000
_cell.length_c   1.000
_cell.angle_alpha   90.00
_cell.angle_beta   90.00
_cell.angle_gamma   90.00
#
_symmetry.space_group_name_H-M   'P 1'
#
loop_
_entity.id
_entity.type
_entity.pdbx_description
1 polymer ?
#
loop_
_entity_poly.entity_id
_entity_poly.type
_entity_poly.pdbx_seq_one_letter_code
_entity_poly.pdbx_strand_id
1 'polypeptide(L)'
;MAQMRTLENVLEARINLLINEEKANAKNDCAFCRSLDCDILFALLFTCIIACLLIIILFFWLKGVLSYEDEKLCEKALECDHIFDSSIPEGEFQLPMLPPSATVSEQISQTEGAKNLQCIYTFVASPKQRVKLNFDQFHLAGTAGNCETEYVDIYSELEEPDDDLLSAAFGGRYCGSVSPYVRISLNRVIVLVFHSRAASNQRNRLKFSGRYAFISDAPYLVGQKIPPGKCDFVIDSKLKKRGSILSPTYPGTYPKVNIKI
;
A
#
# COMPACT_ATOMS: atom_id res chain seq x y z
N MET A 1 10.15 99.16 35.16
CA MET A 1 10.72 97.88 35.65
C MET A 1 9.61 97.11 36.33
N ALA A 2 9.56 95.81 36.05
CA ALA A 2 8.50 94.88 36.40
C ALA A 2 8.48 94.47 37.88
N GLN A 3 7.32 93.92 38.28
CA GLN A 3 7.00 92.92 39.32
C GLN A 3 5.74 93.36 40.09
N MET A 4 4.76 92.53 40.45
CA MET A 4 4.73 91.07 40.62
C MET A 4 3.25 90.64 40.64
N ARG A 5 2.87 89.58 39.91
CA ARG A 5 1.63 88.83 40.14
C ARG A 5 2.03 87.49 40.74
N THR A 6 1.63 87.23 41.98
CA THR A 6 1.98 85.99 42.68
C THR A 6 1.13 84.84 42.15
N LEU A 7 1.84 83.79 41.73
CA LEU A 7 1.35 82.57 41.07
C LEU A 7 0.46 81.71 41.98
N GLU A 8 0.51 81.91 43.30
CA GLU A 8 -0.24 81.12 44.29
C GLU A 8 -1.76 81.32 44.20
N ASN A 9 -2.23 82.55 44.00
CA ASN A 9 -3.67 82.86 43.99
C ASN A 9 -4.41 82.28 42.78
N VAL A 10 -3.70 82.06 41.66
CA VAL A 10 -4.27 81.45 40.45
C VAL A 10 -4.33 79.92 40.57
N LEU A 11 -3.39 79.34 41.31
CA LEU A 11 -3.32 77.89 41.52
C LEU A 11 -4.45 77.42 42.47
N GLU A 12 -4.71 78.17 43.53
CA GLU A 12 -5.71 77.80 44.55
C GLU A 12 -7.16 77.86 44.02
N ALA A 13 -7.45 78.81 43.12
CA ALA A 13 -8.76 78.91 42.46
C ALA A 13 -9.02 77.74 41.48
N ARG A 14 -7.97 77.24 40.80
CA ARG A 14 -8.09 76.08 39.89
C ARG A 14 -8.27 74.77 40.65
N ILE A 15 -7.62 74.61 41.81
CA ILE A 15 -7.76 73.40 42.63
C ILE A 15 -9.19 73.28 43.17
N ASN A 16 -9.78 74.39 43.63
CA ASN A 16 -11.15 74.37 44.16
C ASN A 16 -12.24 74.12 43.10
N LEU A 17 -12.00 74.47 41.83
CA LEU A 17 -12.91 74.13 40.72
C LEU A 17 -12.82 72.64 40.35
N LEU A 18 -11.62 72.05 40.35
CA LEU A 18 -11.43 70.64 40.03
C LEU A 18 -12.05 69.72 41.10
N ILE A 19 -11.92 70.07 42.38
CA ILE A 19 -12.48 69.27 43.49
C ILE A 19 -14.02 69.29 43.48
N ASN A 20 -14.64 70.40 43.06
CA ASN A 20 -16.11 70.52 43.01
C ASN A 20 -16.71 69.77 41.81
N GLU A 21 -16.03 69.72 40.66
CA GLU A 21 -16.45 68.91 39.51
C GLU A 21 -16.31 67.41 39.78
N GLU A 22 -15.28 66.97 40.51
CA GLU A 22 -15.08 65.55 40.84
C GLU A 22 -16.15 65.03 41.82
N LYS A 23 -16.64 65.88 42.73
CA LYS A 23 -17.66 65.52 43.75
C LYS A 23 -19.08 65.44 43.19
N ALA A 24 -19.36 66.06 42.05
CA ALA A 24 -20.66 65.99 41.37
C ALA A 24 -20.80 64.74 40.47
N ASN A 25 -19.68 64.15 40.03
CA ASN A 25 -19.67 62.99 39.13
C ASN A 25 -19.50 61.64 39.84
N ALA A 26 -19.23 61.64 41.15
CA ALA A 26 -19.00 60.42 41.94
C ALA A 26 -20.27 59.78 42.53
N LYS A 27 -21.47 60.13 42.04
CA LYS A 27 -22.71 59.53 42.51
C LYS A 27 -23.68 59.34 41.35
N ASN A 28 -23.51 58.23 40.62
CA ASN A 28 -24.55 57.44 39.98
C ASN A 28 -23.89 56.18 39.39
N ASP A 29 -23.66 55.18 40.24
CA ASP A 29 -23.49 53.80 39.78
C ASP A 29 -24.78 53.38 39.07
N CYS A 30 -24.71 53.26 37.74
CA CYS A 30 -25.76 52.61 36.96
C CYS A 30 -25.29 51.19 36.65
N ALA A 31 -25.99 50.19 37.21
CA ALA A 31 -25.78 48.76 37.05
C ALA A 31 -26.09 48.21 35.64
N PHE A 32 -25.88 49.03 34.59
CA PHE A 32 -26.17 48.71 33.19
C PHE A 32 -24.91 48.48 32.34
N CYS A 33 -23.74 48.99 32.76
CA CYS A 33 -22.50 48.90 31.97
C CYS A 33 -21.63 47.65 32.25
N ARG A 34 -22.17 46.58 32.84
CA ARG A 34 -21.45 45.28 32.96
C ARG A 34 -22.05 44.16 32.11
N SER A 35 -23.17 44.42 31.41
CA SER A 35 -23.91 43.42 30.64
C SER A 35 -23.59 43.41 29.15
N LEU A 36 -22.99 44.47 28.59
CA LEU A 36 -22.77 44.57 27.13
C LEU A 36 -21.43 44.00 26.66
N ASP A 37 -20.45 43.81 27.55
CA ASP A 37 -19.13 43.29 27.17
C ASP A 37 -19.04 41.76 27.24
N CYS A 38 -19.81 41.09 28.10
CA CYS A 38 -19.76 39.63 28.21
C CYS A 38 -20.37 38.91 27.02
N ASP A 39 -21.50 39.39 26.47
CA ASP A 39 -22.13 38.76 25.31
C ASP A 39 -21.32 38.99 24.03
N ILE A 40 -20.74 40.19 23.87
CA ILE A 40 -19.84 40.50 22.76
C ILE A 40 -18.53 39.69 22.89
N LEU A 41 -17.94 39.62 24.08
CA LEU A 41 -16.73 38.82 24.32
C LEU A 41 -17.01 37.33 24.09
N PHE A 42 -18.18 36.83 24.50
CA PHE A 42 -18.61 35.45 24.26
C PHE A 42 -18.82 35.19 22.76
N ALA A 43 -19.45 36.10 22.03
CA ALA A 43 -19.61 36.01 20.59
C ALA A 43 -18.25 36.04 19.85
N LEU A 44 -17.31 36.88 20.29
CA LEU A 44 -15.95 36.94 19.74
C LEU A 44 -15.17 35.64 20.02
N LEU A 45 -15.27 35.09 21.24
CA LEU A 45 -14.66 33.81 21.57
C LEU A 45 -15.27 32.66 20.74
N PHE A 46 -16.59 32.64 20.58
CA PHE A 46 -17.28 31.60 19.80
C PHE A 46 -16.94 31.68 18.31
N THR A 47 -16.90 32.89 17.75
CA THR A 47 -16.47 33.11 16.36
C THR A 47 -14.99 32.79 16.15
N CYS A 48 -14.11 33.09 17.10
CA CYS A 48 -12.72 32.64 17.06
C CYS A 48 -12.59 31.11 17.11
N ILE A 49 -13.38 30.44 17.95
CA ILE A 49 -13.41 28.96 18.02
C ILE A 49 -13.89 28.38 16.68
N ILE A 50 -14.98 28.90 16.12
CA ILE A 50 -15.49 28.46 14.81
C ILE A 50 -14.44 28.68 13.72
N ALA A 51 -13.80 29.86 13.68
CA ALA A 51 -12.75 30.15 12.71
C ALA A 51 -11.55 29.19 12.87
N CYS A 52 -11.13 28.89 14.10
CA CYS A 52 -10.08 27.91 14.37
C CYS A 52 -10.50 26.50 13.91
N LEU A 53 -11.74 26.09 14.18
CA LEU A 53 -12.26 24.80 13.72
C LEU A 53 -12.30 24.73 12.20
N LEU A 54 -12.72 25.78 11.51
CA LEU A 54 -12.71 25.85 10.05
C LEU A 54 -11.30 25.80 9.47
N ILE A 55 -10.32 26.46 10.10
CA ILE A 55 -8.90 26.39 9.71
C ILE A 55 -8.34 24.99 9.94
N ILE A 56 -8.66 24.35 11.06
CA ILE A 56 -8.26 22.96 11.37
C ILE A 56 -8.87 22.01 10.34
N ILE A 57 -10.15 22.16 10.05
CA ILE A 57 -10.86 21.39 9.01
C ILE A 57 -10.16 21.60 7.66
N LEU A 58 -9.91 22.85 7.24
CA LEU A 58 -9.20 23.18 6.01
C LEU A 58 -7.81 22.54 5.98
N PHE A 59 -7.07 22.53 7.10
CA PHE A 59 -5.76 21.90 7.19
C PHE A 59 -5.84 20.37 7.09
N PHE A 60 -6.85 19.73 7.68
CA PHE A 60 -7.11 18.30 7.51
C PHE A 60 -7.50 17.97 6.06
N TRP A 61 -8.30 18.80 5.40
CA TRP A 61 -8.60 18.66 3.97
C TRP A 61 -7.36 18.90 3.10
N LEU A 62 -6.52 19.89 3.41
CA LEU A 62 -5.29 20.17 2.68
C LEU A 62 -4.28 19.02 2.82
N LYS A 63 -4.13 18.47 4.03
CA LYS A 63 -3.33 17.27 4.28
C LYS A 63 -3.90 16.05 3.56
N GLY A 64 -5.22 15.88 3.57
CA GLY A 64 -5.89 14.81 2.84
C GLY A 64 -5.69 14.91 1.32
N VAL A 65 -5.74 16.12 0.78
CA VAL A 65 -5.50 16.41 -0.65
C VAL A 65 -4.03 16.22 -1.02
N LEU A 66 -3.07 16.62 -0.18
CA LEU A 66 -1.64 16.38 -0.41
C LEU A 66 -1.30 14.88 -0.34
N SER A 67 -1.87 14.13 0.61
CA SER A 67 -1.71 12.67 0.63
C SER A 67 -2.36 11.97 -0.56
N TYR A 68 -3.44 12.52 -1.11
CA TYR A 68 -4.10 11.99 -2.31
C TYR A 68 -3.23 12.13 -3.58
N GLU A 69 -2.39 13.15 -3.67
CA GLU A 69 -1.45 13.32 -4.80
C GLU A 69 -0.22 12.40 -4.71
N ASP A 70 0.29 12.08 -3.51
CA ASP A 70 1.40 11.13 -3.33
C ASP A 70 1.01 9.69 -3.72
N GLU A 71 -0.23 9.27 -3.46
CA GLU A 71 -0.76 7.96 -3.87
C GLU A 71 -0.90 7.86 -5.40
N LYS A 72 -1.29 8.97 -6.05
CA LYS A 72 -1.43 9.07 -7.51
C LYS A 72 -0.10 9.16 -8.26
N LEU A 73 0.97 9.64 -7.60
CA LEU A 73 2.32 9.63 -8.15
C LEU A 73 2.93 8.20 -8.17
N CYS A 74 2.48 7.32 -7.27
CA CYS A 74 2.80 5.89 -7.30
C CYS A 74 2.01 5.15 -8.39
N GLU A 75 0.82 5.64 -8.76
CA GLU A 75 -0.06 5.03 -9.78
C GLU A 75 0.44 5.20 -11.22
N LYS A 76 1.42 6.10 -11.46
CA LYS A 76 2.27 6.03 -12.67
C LYS A 76 3.39 4.99 -12.52
N ALA A 77 3.10 3.91 -11.80
CA ALA A 77 3.94 2.73 -11.76
C ALA A 77 4.11 2.22 -13.19
N LEU A 78 5.33 1.84 -13.50
CA LEU A 78 5.67 1.04 -14.67
C LEU A 78 4.75 -0.19 -14.68
N GLU A 79 3.67 -0.16 -15.47
CA GLU A 79 2.68 -1.23 -15.54
C GLU A 79 3.33 -2.45 -16.18
N CYS A 80 3.80 -3.36 -15.32
CA CYS A 80 4.51 -4.59 -15.69
C CYS A 80 3.77 -5.84 -15.20
N ASP A 81 2.59 -5.66 -14.62
CA ASP A 81 1.69 -6.72 -14.21
C ASP A 81 1.14 -7.42 -15.45
N HIS A 82 0.97 -8.73 -15.36
CA HIS A 82 0.54 -9.52 -16.50
C HIS A 82 -0.27 -10.74 -16.08
N ILE A 83 -1.33 -11.04 -16.83
CA ILE A 83 -2.16 -12.21 -16.63
C ILE A 83 -1.97 -13.17 -17.81
N PHE A 84 -1.65 -14.42 -17.50
CA PHE A 84 -1.62 -15.53 -18.44
C PHE A 84 -2.84 -16.40 -18.20
N ASP A 85 -3.62 -16.66 -19.25
CA ASP A 85 -4.79 -17.51 -19.18
C ASP A 85 -4.73 -18.67 -20.18
N SER A 86 -5.69 -19.57 -20.09
CA SER A 86 -5.73 -20.77 -20.94
C SER A 86 -6.08 -20.48 -22.41
N SER A 87 -6.27 -19.22 -22.83
CA SER A 87 -6.39 -18.89 -24.26
C SER A 87 -5.11 -19.25 -25.02
N ILE A 88 -3.96 -19.18 -24.34
CA ILE A 88 -2.66 -19.64 -24.81
C ILE A 88 -2.22 -20.80 -23.91
N PRO A 89 -2.33 -22.06 -24.35
CA PRO A 89 -2.18 -23.23 -23.48
C PRO A 89 -0.76 -23.42 -22.92
N GLU A 90 0.25 -22.93 -23.63
CA GLU A 90 1.65 -22.96 -23.23
C GLU A 90 2.41 -21.78 -23.85
N GLY A 91 3.46 -21.32 -23.18
CA GLY A 91 4.25 -20.20 -23.66
C GLY A 91 5.48 -19.95 -22.79
N GLU A 92 6.17 -18.86 -23.08
CA GLU A 92 7.34 -18.41 -22.32
C GLU A 92 7.00 -17.13 -21.54
N PHE A 93 7.70 -16.91 -20.43
CA PHE A 93 7.63 -15.68 -19.66
C PHE A 93 9.05 -15.19 -19.33
N GLN A 94 9.24 -13.88 -19.30
CA GLN A 94 10.49 -13.25 -18.92
C GLN A 94 10.20 -12.00 -18.09
N LEU A 95 10.83 -11.87 -16.92
CA LEU A 95 10.57 -10.78 -15.98
C LEU A 95 11.76 -9.82 -15.89
N PRO A 96 11.52 -8.51 -15.67
CA PRO A 96 10.21 -7.85 -15.74
C PRO A 96 9.74 -7.72 -17.20
N MET A 97 8.48 -8.02 -17.46
CA MET A 97 7.83 -7.70 -18.75
C MET A 97 7.51 -6.21 -18.74
N LEU A 98 8.28 -5.43 -19.50
CA LEU A 98 8.02 -4.00 -19.65
C LEU A 98 7.23 -3.76 -20.95
N PRO A 99 6.27 -2.82 -20.97
CA PRO A 99 5.52 -2.52 -22.17
C PRO A 99 6.46 -2.01 -23.28
N PRO A 100 6.22 -2.36 -24.55
CA PRO A 100 7.09 -1.99 -25.68
C PRO A 100 7.20 -0.48 -25.95
N SER A 101 6.50 0.37 -25.19
CA SER A 101 6.47 1.83 -25.37
C SER A 101 7.29 2.64 -24.37
N ALA A 102 8.21 2.04 -23.61
CA ALA A 102 9.25 2.79 -22.89
C ALA A 102 10.35 3.38 -23.81
N THR A 103 10.05 3.54 -25.11
CA THR A 103 10.92 4.14 -26.11
C THR A 103 10.20 5.37 -26.65
N VAL A 104 10.72 6.57 -26.34
CA VAL A 104 10.28 7.90 -26.85
C VAL A 104 8.90 8.34 -26.30
N SER A 105 8.80 8.78 -25.04
CA SER A 105 8.60 10.22 -24.72
C SER A 105 8.71 10.53 -23.21
N GLU A 106 9.44 9.73 -22.44
CA GLU A 106 9.80 10.05 -21.04
C GLU A 106 11.29 10.40 -20.89
N GLN A 107 11.88 10.98 -21.91
CA GLN A 107 13.15 11.69 -21.76
C GLN A 107 12.88 13.12 -21.32
N ILE A 108 12.51 13.32 -20.06
CA ILE A 108 12.86 14.44 -19.13
C ILE A 108 12.40 13.97 -17.73
N SER A 109 13.06 12.92 -17.24
CA SER A 109 13.29 12.54 -15.82
C SER A 109 14.05 11.21 -15.70
N GLN A 110 14.53 10.65 -16.82
CA GLN A 110 15.41 9.48 -16.84
C GLN A 110 16.84 9.85 -16.42
N THR A 111 17.07 9.94 -15.11
CA THR A 111 18.39 9.67 -14.54
C THR A 111 18.31 8.81 -13.27
N GLU A 112 17.11 8.44 -12.81
CA GLU A 112 16.93 7.36 -11.84
C GLU A 112 15.68 6.55 -12.22
N GLY A 113 15.86 5.44 -12.94
CA GLY A 113 14.78 4.47 -13.11
C GLY A 113 14.26 4.02 -11.74
N ALA A 114 12.94 3.85 -11.60
CA ALA A 114 12.26 3.55 -10.34
C ALA A 114 13.13 2.65 -9.43
N LYS A 115 13.53 3.21 -8.27
CA LYS A 115 14.43 2.56 -7.31
C LYS A 115 13.82 1.33 -6.64
N ASN A 116 12.51 1.13 -6.78
CA ASN A 116 11.77 -0.04 -6.34
C ASN A 116 10.74 -0.37 -7.43
N LEU A 117 10.85 -1.56 -8.02
CA LEU A 117 9.92 -2.12 -9.00
C LEU A 117 9.24 -3.33 -8.37
N GLN A 118 7.92 -3.37 -8.47
CA GLN A 118 7.13 -4.54 -8.09
C GLN A 118 6.20 -4.88 -9.25
N CYS A 119 6.20 -6.14 -9.66
CA CYS A 119 5.38 -6.64 -10.77
C CYS A 119 4.71 -7.95 -10.35
N ILE A 120 3.43 -8.13 -10.69
CA ILE A 120 2.62 -9.29 -10.36
C ILE A 120 2.28 -10.04 -11.65
N TYR A 121 2.65 -11.33 -11.70
CA TYR A 121 2.38 -12.22 -12.82
C TYR A 121 1.43 -13.32 -12.37
N THR A 122 0.20 -13.31 -12.91
CA THR A 122 -0.87 -14.22 -12.51
C THR A 122 -1.14 -15.21 -13.62
N PHE A 123 -1.00 -16.50 -13.33
CA PHE A 123 -1.30 -17.60 -14.25
C PHE A 123 -2.62 -18.23 -13.83
N VAL A 124 -3.63 -18.20 -14.69
CA VAL A 124 -4.99 -18.68 -14.40
C VAL A 124 -5.37 -19.82 -15.33
N ALA A 125 -5.45 -21.02 -14.77
CA ALA A 125 -5.88 -22.21 -15.47
C ALA A 125 -7.42 -22.29 -15.56
N SER A 126 -7.93 -22.82 -16.67
CA SER A 126 -9.35 -23.10 -16.84
C SER A 126 -9.81 -24.23 -15.91
N PRO A 127 -11.13 -24.43 -15.72
CA PRO A 127 -11.63 -25.60 -15.02
C PRO A 127 -11.03 -26.91 -15.54
N LYS A 128 -10.65 -27.81 -14.64
CA LYS A 128 -9.95 -29.09 -14.94
C LYS A 128 -8.51 -28.94 -15.45
N GLN A 129 -7.91 -27.77 -15.28
CA GLN A 129 -6.51 -27.52 -15.54
C GLN A 129 -5.79 -26.99 -14.30
N ARG A 130 -4.46 -27.09 -14.34
CA ARG A 130 -3.53 -26.56 -13.35
C ARG A 130 -2.39 -25.87 -14.08
N VAL A 131 -1.75 -24.94 -13.40
CA VAL A 131 -0.59 -24.23 -13.93
C VAL A 131 0.66 -25.04 -13.65
N LYS A 132 1.51 -25.17 -14.65
CA LYS A 132 2.86 -25.71 -14.54
C LYS A 132 3.86 -24.66 -14.98
N LEU A 133 4.85 -24.36 -14.14
CA LEU A 133 5.96 -23.46 -14.44
C LEU A 133 7.29 -24.21 -14.43
N ASN A 134 8.06 -24.01 -15.49
CA ASN A 134 9.45 -24.44 -15.63
C ASN A 134 10.34 -23.20 -15.70
N PHE A 135 11.46 -23.19 -14.99
CA PHE A 135 12.38 -22.05 -14.98
C PHE A 135 13.61 -22.41 -15.83
N ASP A 136 13.91 -21.59 -16.83
CA ASP A 136 14.99 -21.85 -17.78
C ASP A 136 16.21 -20.96 -17.50
N GLN A 137 16.02 -19.68 -17.18
CA GLN A 137 17.09 -18.79 -16.69
C GLN A 137 16.69 -18.15 -15.36
N PHE A 138 17.58 -18.21 -14.38
CA PHE A 138 17.36 -17.64 -13.07
C PHE A 138 18.63 -16.97 -12.55
N HIS A 139 18.66 -15.64 -12.64
CA HIS A 139 19.73 -14.84 -12.11
C HIS A 139 19.16 -13.51 -11.61
N LEU A 140 18.98 -13.41 -10.29
CA LEU A 140 18.50 -12.22 -9.58
C LEU A 140 19.57 -11.75 -8.59
N ALA A 141 19.62 -10.45 -8.28
CA ALA A 141 20.58 -9.94 -7.30
C ALA A 141 20.30 -10.48 -5.89
N GLY A 142 21.36 -10.85 -5.18
CA GLY A 142 21.29 -11.36 -3.81
C GLY A 142 21.87 -12.77 -3.69
N THR A 143 21.73 -13.34 -2.49
CA THR A 143 22.20 -14.68 -2.14
C THR A 143 21.16 -15.38 -1.26
N ALA A 144 21.30 -16.69 -1.05
CA ALA A 144 20.37 -17.44 -0.20
C ALA A 144 20.27 -16.90 1.25
N GLY A 145 21.33 -16.27 1.76
CA GLY A 145 21.34 -15.65 3.10
C GLY A 145 20.94 -14.17 3.12
N ASN A 146 20.84 -13.51 1.96
CA ASN A 146 20.45 -12.11 1.83
C ASN A 146 19.72 -11.89 0.50
N CYS A 147 18.40 -11.92 0.57
CA CYS A 147 17.48 -12.01 -0.56
C CYS A 147 16.48 -10.83 -0.58
N GLU A 148 17.01 -9.63 -0.39
CA GLU A 148 16.21 -8.41 -0.21
C GLU A 148 16.29 -7.43 -1.39
N THR A 149 17.36 -7.52 -2.19
CA THR A 149 17.61 -6.62 -3.31
C THR A 149 16.71 -6.94 -4.50
N GLU A 150 16.71 -8.19 -4.94
CA GLU A 150 15.85 -8.71 -5.99
C GLU A 150 15.39 -10.10 -5.65
N TYR A 151 14.10 -10.35 -5.82
CA TYR A 151 13.55 -11.67 -5.55
C TYR A 151 12.24 -11.88 -6.29
N VAL A 152 11.87 -13.15 -6.41
CA VAL A 152 10.52 -13.57 -6.78
C VAL A 152 9.91 -14.38 -5.64
N ASP A 153 8.73 -13.97 -5.22
CA ASP A 153 7.87 -14.71 -4.31
C ASP A 153 6.88 -15.55 -5.14
N ILE A 154 6.76 -16.83 -4.81
CA ILE A 154 5.93 -17.79 -5.56
C ILE A 154 4.77 -18.25 -4.69
N TYR A 155 3.54 -18.01 -5.15
CA TYR A 155 2.31 -18.46 -4.53
C TYR A 155 1.65 -19.50 -5.43
N SER A 156 1.73 -20.77 -5.04
CA SER A 156 1.20 -21.89 -5.84
C SER A 156 0.00 -22.59 -5.21
N GLU A 157 -0.47 -22.11 -4.06
CA GLU A 157 -1.52 -22.78 -3.27
C GLU A 157 -2.84 -21.99 -3.23
N LEU A 158 -2.95 -20.93 -4.04
CA LEU A 158 -4.14 -20.07 -4.15
C LEU A 158 -5.33 -20.84 -4.72
N GLU A 159 -6.52 -20.57 -4.22
CA GLU A 159 -7.78 -21.12 -4.73
C GLU A 159 -8.32 -20.23 -5.86
N GLU A 160 -8.24 -18.92 -5.67
CA GLU A 160 -8.73 -17.89 -6.58
C GLU A 160 -7.62 -16.87 -6.94
N PRO A 161 -7.74 -16.18 -8.10
CA PRO A 161 -6.74 -15.19 -8.52
C PRO A 161 -6.68 -13.96 -7.59
N ASP A 162 -7.79 -13.64 -6.93
CA ASP A 162 -7.93 -12.44 -6.08
C ASP A 162 -7.73 -12.77 -4.57
N ASP A 163 -7.28 -13.99 -4.26
CA ASP A 163 -6.96 -14.40 -2.88
C ASP A 163 -5.89 -13.48 -2.27
N ASP A 164 -6.07 -13.12 -1.00
CA ASP A 164 -5.11 -12.28 -0.27
C ASP A 164 -3.76 -13.02 -0.11
N LEU A 165 -2.76 -12.55 -0.85
CA LEU A 165 -1.40 -13.09 -0.85
C LEU A 165 -0.73 -13.03 0.53
N LEU A 166 -1.15 -12.13 1.43
CA LEU A 166 -0.62 -12.04 2.78
C LEU A 166 -1.09 -13.21 3.66
N SER A 167 -2.28 -13.73 3.38
CA SER A 167 -2.89 -14.86 4.09
C SER A 167 -2.62 -16.21 3.41
N ALA A 168 -2.24 -16.19 2.13
CA ALA A 168 -1.96 -17.37 1.33
C ALA A 168 -0.73 -18.16 1.82
N ALA A 169 -0.73 -19.47 1.58
CA ALA A 169 0.43 -20.30 1.89
C ALA A 169 1.63 -19.90 1.02
N PHE A 170 2.72 -19.52 1.68
CA PHE A 170 3.91 -18.98 1.04
C PHE A 170 4.79 -20.08 0.42
N GLY A 171 4.85 -20.14 -0.91
CA GLY A 171 5.62 -21.15 -1.65
C GLY A 171 7.13 -20.93 -1.65
N GLY A 172 7.59 -19.75 -1.21
CA GLY A 172 8.99 -19.40 -0.99
C GLY A 172 9.45 -18.14 -1.74
N ARG A 173 10.51 -17.51 -1.21
CA ARG A 173 11.25 -16.40 -1.83
C ARG A 173 12.50 -16.93 -2.54
N TYR A 174 12.77 -16.45 -3.74
CA TYR A 174 13.89 -16.91 -4.56
C TYR A 174 14.71 -15.73 -5.11
N CYS A 175 16.04 -15.84 -5.02
CA CYS A 175 17.01 -14.91 -5.63
C CYS A 175 18.37 -15.60 -5.85
N GLY A 176 19.35 -14.87 -6.39
CA GLY A 176 20.65 -15.43 -6.75
C GLY A 176 20.60 -16.20 -8.07
N SER A 177 21.43 -17.23 -8.19
CA SER A 177 21.60 -18.03 -9.41
C SER A 177 20.99 -19.43 -9.36
N VAL A 178 20.34 -19.80 -8.24
CA VAL A 178 19.75 -21.12 -8.06
C VAL A 178 18.26 -21.02 -8.37
N SER A 179 17.83 -21.60 -9.48
CA SER A 179 16.43 -21.58 -9.90
C SER A 179 15.55 -22.40 -8.96
N PRO A 180 14.27 -22.02 -8.78
CA PRO A 180 13.28 -22.91 -8.18
C PRO A 180 13.14 -24.19 -9.01
N TYR A 181 12.71 -25.29 -8.36
CA TYR A 181 12.29 -26.49 -9.08
C TYR A 181 10.94 -26.25 -9.78
N VAL A 182 10.52 -27.17 -10.65
CA VAL A 182 9.22 -27.08 -11.35
C VAL A 182 8.09 -26.80 -10.35
N ARG A 183 7.20 -25.87 -10.69
CA ARG A 183 6.05 -25.51 -9.86
C ARG A 183 4.78 -25.94 -10.53
N ILE A 184 3.91 -26.57 -9.75
CA ILE A 184 2.57 -26.97 -10.17
C ILE A 184 1.60 -26.42 -9.14
N SER A 185 0.55 -25.73 -9.59
CA SER A 185 -0.45 -25.14 -8.70
C SER A 185 -1.16 -26.23 -7.91
N LEU A 186 -1.58 -25.94 -6.68
CA LEU A 186 -2.48 -26.78 -5.91
C LEU A 186 -3.90 -26.72 -6.47
N ASN A 187 -4.32 -25.55 -6.94
CA ASN A 187 -5.61 -25.37 -7.61
C ASN A 187 -5.35 -24.88 -9.04
N ARG A 188 -5.97 -23.77 -9.43
CA ARG A 188 -5.90 -23.24 -10.80
C ARG A 188 -4.97 -22.04 -10.96
N VAL A 189 -4.37 -21.55 -9.88
CA VAL A 189 -3.66 -20.27 -9.89
C VAL A 189 -2.22 -20.44 -9.42
N ILE A 190 -1.30 -19.77 -10.11
CA ILE A 190 0.02 -19.41 -9.57
C ILE A 190 0.18 -17.90 -9.72
N VAL A 191 0.66 -17.25 -8.67
CA VAL A 191 1.08 -15.85 -8.70
C VAL A 191 2.58 -15.78 -8.44
N LEU A 192 3.29 -15.04 -9.29
CA LEU A 192 4.68 -14.65 -9.07
C LEU A 192 4.71 -13.15 -8.74
N VAL A 193 5.26 -12.80 -7.59
CA VAL A 193 5.50 -11.39 -7.23
C VAL A 193 6.98 -11.12 -7.37
N PHE A 194 7.36 -10.35 -8.39
CA PHE A 194 8.73 -9.93 -8.62
C PHE A 194 8.97 -8.58 -7.99
N HIS A 195 10.05 -8.48 -7.22
CA HIS A 195 10.46 -7.24 -6.58
C HIS A 195 11.93 -6.95 -6.88
N SER A 196 12.23 -5.72 -7.25
CA SER A 196 13.58 -5.26 -7.57
C SER A 196 13.87 -3.87 -7.05
N ARG A 197 14.91 -3.76 -6.24
CA ARG A 197 15.51 -2.48 -5.80
C ARG A 197 16.81 -2.15 -6.54
N ALA A 198 17.19 -2.98 -7.51
CA ALA A 198 18.44 -2.84 -8.23
C ALA A 198 18.37 -1.65 -9.21
N ALA A 199 19.51 -0.98 -9.41
CA ALA A 199 19.62 0.07 -10.42
C ALA A 199 19.33 -0.51 -11.82
N SER A 200 18.66 0.26 -12.71
CA SER A 200 18.21 -0.22 -14.03
C SER A 200 19.33 -0.85 -14.88
N ASN A 201 20.51 -0.26 -14.83
CA ASN A 201 21.75 -0.74 -15.45
C ASN A 201 22.24 -2.10 -14.89
N GLN A 202 21.95 -2.44 -13.63
CA GLN A 202 22.20 -3.78 -13.09
C GLN A 202 21.10 -4.77 -13.45
N ARG A 203 19.83 -4.34 -13.44
CA ARG A 203 18.67 -5.17 -13.83
C ARG A 203 18.83 -5.78 -15.22
N ASN A 204 19.33 -5.03 -16.20
CA ASN A 204 19.51 -5.52 -17.57
C ASN A 204 20.50 -6.70 -17.71
N ARG A 205 21.37 -6.92 -16.71
CA ARG A 205 22.31 -8.05 -16.69
C ARG A 205 21.74 -9.29 -16.03
N LEU A 206 20.63 -9.13 -15.32
CA LEU A 206 19.94 -10.14 -14.54
C LEU A 206 18.76 -10.64 -15.39
N LYS A 207 18.47 -11.93 -15.30
CA LYS A 207 17.47 -12.56 -16.15
C LYS A 207 16.69 -13.58 -15.36
N PHE A 208 15.38 -13.43 -15.39
CA PHE A 208 14.46 -14.43 -14.88
C PHE A 208 13.47 -14.77 -15.99
N SER A 209 13.51 -16.02 -16.45
CA SER A 209 12.64 -16.49 -17.55
C SER A 209 12.35 -17.96 -17.41
N GLY A 210 11.26 -18.38 -18.04
CA GLY A 210 10.82 -19.76 -18.03
C GLY A 210 9.65 -19.99 -18.98
N ARG A 211 9.04 -21.16 -18.82
CA ARG A 211 7.89 -21.63 -19.59
C ARG A 211 6.73 -21.96 -18.70
N TYR A 212 5.53 -21.65 -19.16
CA TYR A 212 4.29 -22.03 -18.52
C TYR A 212 3.50 -22.99 -19.41
N ALA A 213 2.69 -23.83 -18.77
CA ALA A 213 1.72 -24.67 -19.44
C ALA A 213 0.49 -24.89 -18.55
N PHE A 214 -0.69 -24.89 -19.15
CA PHE A 214 -1.96 -25.25 -18.51
C PHE A 214 -2.23 -26.74 -18.71
N ILE A 215 -1.83 -27.55 -17.73
CA ILE A 215 -1.89 -29.01 -17.77
C ILE A 215 -3.22 -29.52 -17.21
N SER A 216 -3.66 -30.72 -17.62
CA SER A 216 -4.85 -31.34 -17.04
C SER A 216 -4.68 -31.65 -15.55
N ASP A 217 -5.74 -31.44 -14.77
CA ASP A 217 -5.79 -31.79 -13.35
C ASP A 217 -6.05 -33.28 -13.06
N ALA A 218 -6.45 -34.06 -14.08
CA ALA A 218 -6.87 -35.45 -13.95
C ALA A 218 -5.87 -36.37 -13.21
N PRO A 219 -4.55 -36.25 -13.38
CA PRO A 219 -3.58 -37.07 -12.64
C PRO A 219 -3.61 -36.85 -11.12
N TYR A 220 -4.11 -35.70 -10.66
CA TYR A 220 -4.17 -35.33 -9.25
C TYR A 220 -5.51 -35.70 -8.60
N LEU A 221 -6.47 -36.21 -9.39
CA LEU A 221 -7.76 -36.69 -8.90
C LEU A 221 -7.62 -38.14 -8.42
N VAL A 222 -7.27 -38.30 -7.14
CA VAL A 222 -6.95 -39.62 -6.55
C VAL A 222 -8.21 -40.40 -6.15
N GLY A 223 -9.25 -39.72 -5.67
CA GLY A 223 -10.47 -40.36 -5.17
C GLY A 223 -11.50 -39.39 -4.63
N GLN A 224 -12.46 -39.89 -3.85
CA GLN A 224 -13.48 -39.05 -3.21
C GLN A 224 -12.88 -38.37 -1.97
N LYS A 225 -13.01 -37.03 -1.90
CA LYS A 225 -12.53 -36.25 -0.75
C LYS A 225 -13.39 -36.52 0.49
N ILE A 226 -12.78 -36.68 1.66
CA ILE A 226 -13.47 -36.90 2.93
C ILE A 226 -13.43 -35.62 3.77
N PRO A 227 -14.57 -34.95 4.03
CA PRO A 227 -14.64 -33.89 5.02
C PRO A 227 -14.45 -34.44 6.45
N PRO A 228 -13.81 -33.70 7.38
CA PRO A 228 -13.34 -32.32 7.26
C PRO A 228 -11.92 -32.18 6.68
N GLY A 229 -11.26 -33.28 6.35
CA GLY A 229 -9.86 -33.31 5.90
C GLY A 229 -9.63 -32.54 4.61
N LYS A 230 -8.61 -31.66 4.59
CA LYS A 230 -8.23 -30.91 3.37
C LYS A 230 -7.58 -31.80 2.30
N CYS A 231 -6.85 -32.84 2.71
CA CYS A 231 -6.09 -33.74 1.84
C CYS A 231 -6.44 -35.23 2.02
N ASP A 232 -7.61 -35.53 2.58
CA ASP A 232 -8.04 -36.91 2.87
C ASP A 232 -8.90 -37.44 1.71
N PHE A 233 -8.54 -38.59 1.15
CA PHE A 233 -9.23 -39.19 0.01
C PHE A 233 -9.51 -40.68 0.24
N VAL A 234 -10.73 -41.13 -0.07
CA VAL A 234 -11.05 -42.57 -0.21
C VAL A 234 -10.84 -43.00 -1.65
N ILE A 235 -10.07 -44.05 -1.83
CA ILE A 235 -9.95 -44.78 -3.09
C ILE A 235 -10.75 -46.06 -2.96
N ASP A 236 -11.97 -46.09 -3.52
CA ASP A 236 -12.81 -47.28 -3.50
C ASP A 236 -12.42 -48.25 -4.63
N SER A 237 -12.02 -49.47 -4.25
CA SER A 237 -11.72 -50.57 -5.18
C SER A 237 -12.88 -50.94 -6.11
N LYS A 238 -14.13 -50.63 -5.73
CA LYS A 238 -15.31 -50.80 -6.57
C LYS A 238 -15.32 -49.83 -7.75
N LEU A 239 -14.81 -48.61 -7.54
CA LEU A 239 -14.73 -47.56 -8.55
C LEU A 239 -13.45 -47.65 -9.38
N LYS A 240 -12.31 -47.87 -8.72
CA LYS A 240 -10.99 -47.90 -9.38
C LYS A 240 -10.09 -48.94 -8.74
N LYS A 241 -9.83 -50.03 -9.46
CA LYS A 241 -8.98 -51.14 -8.99
C LYS A 241 -7.48 -50.89 -9.15
N ARG A 242 -7.07 -50.01 -10.07
CA ARG A 242 -5.67 -49.68 -10.38
C ARG A 242 -5.53 -48.21 -10.74
N GLY A 243 -4.40 -47.61 -10.37
CA GLY A 243 -4.07 -46.22 -10.67
C GLY A 243 -2.73 -45.82 -10.04
N SER A 244 -2.33 -44.58 -10.26
CA SER A 244 -1.19 -43.95 -9.59
C SER A 244 -1.69 -43.05 -8.46
N ILE A 245 -0.90 -42.97 -7.40
CA ILE A 245 -1.06 -41.97 -6.34
C ILE A 245 0.09 -40.98 -6.53
N LEU A 246 -0.25 -39.73 -6.73
CA LEU A 246 0.70 -38.64 -6.85
C LEU A 246 0.54 -37.73 -5.63
N SER A 247 1.63 -37.12 -5.19
CA SER A 247 1.52 -36.01 -4.26
C SER A 247 0.78 -34.84 -4.95
N PRO A 248 0.15 -33.92 -4.19
CA PRO A 248 -0.75 -32.92 -4.75
C PRO A 248 -0.15 -32.03 -5.84
N THR A 249 1.16 -31.92 -5.96
CA THR A 249 1.85 -31.05 -6.93
C THR A 249 2.98 -31.75 -7.68
N TYR A 250 3.10 -33.09 -7.61
CA TYR A 250 4.16 -33.84 -8.30
C TYR A 250 4.19 -33.56 -9.82
N PRO A 251 5.37 -33.41 -10.47
CA PRO A 251 6.73 -33.51 -9.93
C PRO A 251 7.23 -32.25 -9.20
N GLY A 252 6.38 -31.25 -8.98
CA GLY A 252 6.74 -30.03 -8.27
C GLY A 252 6.93 -30.19 -6.77
N THR A 253 7.16 -29.06 -6.11
CA THR A 253 7.40 -29.00 -4.65
C THR A 253 6.13 -29.28 -3.87
N TYR A 254 6.21 -30.12 -2.85
CA TYR A 254 5.09 -30.45 -1.97
C TYR A 254 4.58 -29.17 -1.23
N PRO A 255 3.25 -28.94 -1.17
CA PRO A 255 2.67 -27.78 -0.49
C PRO A 255 3.11 -27.66 0.96
N LYS A 256 3.42 -26.44 1.42
CA LYS A 256 3.78 -26.21 2.82
C LYS A 256 2.51 -26.02 3.63
N VAL A 257 2.20 -26.97 4.50
CA VAL A 257 1.09 -26.82 5.43
C VAL A 257 1.49 -25.80 6.49
N ASN A 258 0.80 -24.65 6.53
CA ASN A 258 0.85 -23.75 7.68
C ASN A 258 0.21 -24.47 8.87
N ILE A 259 1.03 -25.16 9.66
CA ILE A 259 0.62 -25.69 10.96
C ILE A 259 0.47 -24.46 11.86
N LYS A 260 -0.77 -24.01 12.07
CA LYS A 260 -1.09 -23.14 13.20
C LYS A 260 -0.91 -24.01 14.45
N ILE A 261 0.25 -23.90 15.08
CA ILE A 261 0.52 -24.46 16.42
C ILE A 261 -0.18 -23.57 17.45
#